data_AF-A0A2T0KJM9-F1
#
_entry.id   AF-A0A2T0KJM9-F1
#
_cell.length_a   1.000
_cell.length_b   1.000
_cell.length_c   1.000
_cell.angle_alpha   90.00
_cell.angle_beta   90.00
_cell.angle_gamma   90.00
#
_symmetry.space_group_name_H-M   'P 1'
#
loop_
_entity.id
_entity.type
_entity.pdbx_description
1 polymer ?
#
loop_
_entity_poly.entity_id
_entity_poly.type
_entity_poly.pdbx_seq_one_letter_code
_entity_poly.pdbx_strand_id
1 'polypeptide(L)'
;MTAVCGVVLAAGEGRRLRPLTETLPKALCPVGNLPLLDHALGRLTGLGLSGRESVAVNAAYLADRIVAHVGDRAHLSVEPDGPIGTSGGLARLRPWIDGRAALAGNADAYLHDPARDPGKDIAALLEGWSGDTVRMLTMPCFPGDTGGFSGRRFAGFSLIPWRYLKDLAEVNSDLVRTVWRPAEAAGDLELIAYEGHYLDTGTAADYLAANLHAAAGGTLTDAAAHVTGNAVNSVLGAGALVEGTVTRCVLLPGARVAAGETLTDAIRTASGLTIKI
;
A
#
# COMPACT_ATOMS: atom_id res chain seq x y z
N MET A 1 -12.83 25.83 2.74
CA MET A 1 -12.26 24.58 2.21
C MET A 1 -12.79 23.43 3.04
N THR A 2 -13.31 22.38 2.41
CA THR A 2 -13.72 21.15 3.11
C THR A 2 -12.51 20.54 3.79
N ALA A 3 -12.61 20.25 5.09
CA ALA A 3 -11.52 19.61 5.82
C ALA A 3 -11.31 18.17 5.33
N VAL A 4 -10.06 17.74 5.23
CA VAL A 4 -9.67 16.41 4.72
C VAL A 4 -8.87 15.68 5.79
N CYS A 5 -9.16 14.39 5.99
CA CYS A 5 -8.33 13.46 6.76
C CYS A 5 -7.73 12.39 5.84
N GLY A 6 -6.61 11.81 6.24
CA GLY A 6 -6.01 10.65 5.57
C GLY A 6 -6.49 9.35 6.19
N VAL A 7 -6.75 8.33 5.36
CA VAL A 7 -7.02 6.97 5.84
C VAL A 7 -6.18 5.98 5.05
N VAL A 8 -5.41 5.13 5.73
CA VAL A 8 -4.70 4.03 5.09
C VAL A 8 -5.41 2.70 5.40
N LEU A 9 -5.78 1.98 4.35
CA LEU A 9 -6.47 0.70 4.43
C LEU A 9 -5.45 -0.44 4.52
N ALA A 10 -5.34 -1.06 5.69
CA ALA A 10 -4.34 -2.09 6.01
C ALA A 10 -4.93 -3.38 6.62
N ALA A 11 -6.26 -3.53 6.65
CA ALA A 11 -6.93 -4.68 7.26
C ALA A 11 -6.86 -6.01 6.47
N GLY A 12 -6.49 -5.97 5.18
CA GLY A 12 -6.59 -7.13 4.28
C GLY A 12 -5.61 -8.27 4.60
N GLU A 13 -6.06 -9.51 4.38
CA GLU A 13 -5.26 -10.71 4.66
C GLU A 13 -4.08 -10.96 3.69
N GLY A 14 -4.10 -10.37 2.50
CA GLY A 14 -3.04 -10.58 1.51
C GLY A 14 -2.87 -12.05 1.07
N ARG A 15 -3.97 -12.80 0.92
CA ARG A 15 -3.96 -14.25 0.66
C ARG A 15 -3.14 -14.68 -0.56
N ARG A 16 -3.11 -13.85 -1.61
CA ARG A 16 -2.36 -14.08 -2.86
C ARG A 16 -0.83 -13.98 -2.69
N LEU A 17 -0.37 -13.46 -1.55
CA LEU A 17 1.04 -13.34 -1.19
C LEU A 17 1.48 -14.43 -0.19
N ARG A 18 0.60 -15.37 0.16
CA ARG A 18 0.97 -16.53 0.98
C ARG A 18 2.03 -17.38 0.25
N PRO A 19 2.96 -18.02 0.98
CA PRO A 19 3.02 -18.14 2.45
C PRO A 19 3.62 -16.92 3.19
N LEU A 20 4.09 -15.87 2.52
CA LEU A 20 4.71 -14.72 3.19
C LEU A 20 3.75 -14.06 4.20
N THR A 21 2.49 -13.89 3.80
CA THR A 21 1.51 -13.20 4.62
C THR A 21 0.98 -14.01 5.80
N GLU A 22 1.34 -15.29 5.94
CA GLU A 22 0.91 -16.10 7.10
C GLU A 22 1.50 -15.59 8.43
N THR A 23 2.64 -14.90 8.36
CA THR A 23 3.35 -14.39 9.55
C THR A 23 3.66 -12.90 9.49
N LEU A 24 3.51 -12.24 8.33
CA LEU A 24 3.78 -10.83 8.13
C LEU A 24 2.58 -10.18 7.41
N PRO A 25 1.83 -9.24 8.03
CA PRO A 25 0.75 -8.56 7.32
C PRO A 25 1.26 -7.93 6.02
N LYS A 26 0.47 -7.97 4.95
CA LYS A 26 0.87 -7.40 3.63
C LYS A 26 1.35 -5.95 3.75
N ALA A 27 0.64 -5.15 4.55
CA ALA A 27 0.97 -3.75 4.81
C ALA A 27 2.35 -3.55 5.46
N LEU A 28 2.91 -4.57 6.14
CA LEU A 28 4.25 -4.51 6.73
C LEU A 28 5.32 -5.22 5.89
N CYS A 29 4.97 -5.76 4.72
CA CYS A 29 5.96 -6.28 3.79
C CYS A 29 6.79 -5.10 3.24
N PRO A 30 8.13 -5.13 3.34
CA PRO A 30 8.97 -4.03 2.89
C PRO A 30 9.10 -4.00 1.36
N VAL A 31 9.01 -2.83 0.77
CA VAL A 31 9.44 -2.58 -0.61
C VAL A 31 10.57 -1.56 -0.57
N GLY A 32 11.73 -1.93 -1.10
CA GLY A 32 12.92 -1.07 -1.01
C GLY A 32 13.34 -0.84 0.45
N ASN A 33 13.28 -1.88 1.29
CA ASN A 33 13.55 -1.83 2.73
C ASN A 33 12.64 -0.93 3.59
N LEU A 34 11.56 -0.39 3.02
CA LEU A 34 10.55 0.37 3.77
C LEU A 34 9.19 -0.35 3.73
N PRO A 35 8.50 -0.57 4.86
CA PRO A 35 7.16 -1.15 4.88
C PRO A 35 6.19 -0.42 3.96
N LEU A 36 5.35 -1.18 3.25
CA LEU A 36 4.30 -0.67 2.37
C LEU A 36 3.38 0.35 3.06
N LEU A 37 3.01 0.10 4.32
CA LEU A 37 2.25 1.04 5.15
C LEU A 37 2.98 2.37 5.36
N ASP A 38 4.30 2.34 5.55
CA ASP A 38 5.08 3.55 5.75
C ASP A 38 5.22 4.37 4.45
N HIS A 39 5.24 3.71 3.28
CA HIS A 39 5.13 4.41 1.99
C HIS A 39 3.81 5.18 1.86
N ALA A 40 2.69 4.57 2.29
CA ALA A 40 1.38 5.22 2.26
C ALA A 40 1.27 6.37 3.27
N LEU A 41 1.72 6.16 4.51
CA LEU A 41 1.76 7.20 5.54
C LEU A 41 2.71 8.36 5.17
N GLY A 42 3.84 8.06 4.52
CA GLY A 42 4.78 9.06 4.03
C GLY A 42 4.15 10.01 3.02
N ARG A 43 3.29 9.51 2.12
CA ARG A 43 2.54 10.35 1.16
C ARG A 43 1.55 11.27 1.85
N LEU A 44 0.80 10.76 2.83
CA LEU A 44 -0.10 11.58 3.62
C LEU A 44 0.67 12.66 4.38
N THR A 45 1.81 12.29 4.96
CA THR A 45 2.70 13.25 5.66
C THR A 45 3.23 14.32 4.71
N GLY A 46 3.60 13.97 3.47
CA GLY A 46 4.03 14.91 2.44
C GLY A 46 2.95 15.92 2.01
N LEU A 47 1.67 15.61 2.27
CA LEU A 47 0.54 16.52 2.11
C LEU A 47 0.21 17.31 3.40
N GLY A 48 1.01 17.17 4.46
CA GLY A 48 0.75 17.77 5.77
C GLY A 48 -0.27 17.02 6.63
N LEU A 49 -0.72 15.83 6.21
CA LEU A 49 -1.61 14.97 6.99
C LEU A 49 -0.78 14.03 7.86
N SER A 50 -0.68 14.34 9.16
CA SER A 50 0.08 13.52 10.11
C SER A 50 -0.55 13.52 11.51
N GLY A 51 -0.27 12.48 12.29
CA GLY A 51 -0.78 12.34 13.65
C GLY A 51 -2.20 11.80 13.74
N ARG A 52 -2.62 11.44 14.96
CA ARG A 52 -3.88 10.72 15.24
C ARG A 52 -5.15 11.53 14.98
N GLU A 53 -5.03 12.85 14.93
CA GLU A 53 -6.17 13.72 14.62
C GLU A 53 -6.45 13.79 13.12
N SER A 54 -5.42 13.62 12.28
CA SER A 54 -5.50 13.83 10.83
C SER A 54 -5.42 12.55 10.01
N VAL A 55 -4.81 11.49 10.54
CA VAL A 55 -4.61 10.22 9.83
C VAL A 55 -5.15 9.05 10.65
N ALA A 56 -5.81 8.12 9.97
CA ALA A 56 -6.23 6.83 10.53
C ALA A 56 -5.68 5.65 9.72
N VAL A 57 -5.50 4.51 10.39
CA VAL A 57 -5.14 3.21 9.80
C VAL A 57 -6.13 2.18 10.32
N ASN A 58 -6.76 1.41 9.42
CA ASN A 58 -7.55 0.25 9.85
C ASN A 58 -6.72 -1.04 9.90
N ALA A 59 -7.07 -1.95 10.78
CA ALA A 59 -6.35 -3.21 10.97
C ALA A 59 -7.33 -4.34 11.32
N ALA A 60 -7.10 -5.55 10.78
CA ALA A 60 -7.89 -6.74 11.10
C ALA A 60 -6.99 -7.97 11.16
N TYR A 61 -6.48 -8.39 10.00
CA TYR A 61 -5.57 -9.54 9.93
C TYR A 61 -4.21 -9.21 10.55
N LEU A 62 -3.78 -10.01 11.53
CA LEU A 62 -2.56 -9.79 12.32
C LEU A 62 -2.52 -8.35 12.92
N ALA A 63 -3.67 -7.85 13.35
CA ALA A 63 -3.87 -6.45 13.77
C ALA A 63 -2.85 -5.97 14.80
N ASP A 64 -2.47 -6.82 15.77
CA ASP A 64 -1.50 -6.46 16.82
C ASP A 64 -0.17 -5.95 16.24
N ARG A 65 0.27 -6.51 15.10
CA ARG A 65 1.50 -6.05 14.44
C ARG A 65 1.32 -4.69 13.77
N ILE A 66 0.16 -4.44 13.17
CA ILE A 66 -0.17 -3.13 12.59
C ILE A 66 -0.27 -2.08 13.70
N VAL A 67 -0.98 -2.40 14.80
CA VAL A 67 -1.13 -1.53 15.97
C VAL A 67 0.24 -1.18 16.56
N ALA A 68 1.08 -2.18 16.80
CA ALA A 68 2.43 -1.98 17.32
C ALA A 68 3.31 -1.16 16.37
N HIS A 69 3.23 -1.41 15.07
CA HIS A 69 4.00 -0.66 14.07
C HIS A 69 3.56 0.80 13.99
N VAL A 70 2.26 1.07 13.91
CA VAL A 70 1.70 2.42 13.74
C VAL A 70 1.93 3.27 14.99
N GLY A 71 1.65 2.73 16.18
CA GLY A 71 1.79 3.46 17.44
C GLY A 71 0.94 4.73 17.48
N ASP A 72 1.56 5.87 17.78
CA ASP A 72 0.92 7.18 17.91
C ASP A 72 0.90 7.99 16.60
N ARG A 73 1.42 7.44 15.50
CA ARG A 73 1.50 8.15 14.21
C ARG A 73 0.13 8.36 13.55
N ALA A 74 -0.88 7.57 13.93
CA ALA A 74 -2.23 7.63 13.39
C ALA A 74 -3.29 7.11 14.39
N HIS A 75 -4.55 7.46 14.17
CA HIS A 75 -5.68 6.81 14.81
C HIS A 75 -5.80 5.36 14.32
N LEU A 76 -6.13 4.43 15.20
CA LEU A 76 -6.21 3.01 14.88
C LEU A 76 -7.67 2.53 14.96
N SER A 77 -8.18 2.01 13.84
CA SER A 77 -9.49 1.36 13.78
C SER A 77 -9.31 -0.14 13.63
N VAL A 78 -9.43 -0.87 14.74
CA VAL A 78 -9.28 -2.33 14.75
C VAL A 78 -10.62 -3.00 14.48
N GLU A 79 -10.62 -3.97 13.57
CA GLU A 79 -11.74 -4.82 13.16
C GLU A 79 -11.50 -6.24 13.72
N PRO A 80 -11.96 -6.52 14.97
CA PRO A 80 -11.58 -7.74 15.69
C PRO A 80 -12.14 -9.02 15.08
N ASP A 81 -13.29 -8.93 14.40
CA ASP A 81 -13.98 -10.07 13.80
C ASP A 81 -13.51 -10.38 12.36
N GLY A 82 -12.39 -9.76 11.95
CA GLY A 82 -11.82 -9.87 10.62
C GLY A 82 -12.20 -8.71 9.70
N PRO A 83 -11.61 -8.68 8.49
CA PRO A 83 -11.74 -7.53 7.59
C PRO A 83 -13.18 -7.37 7.08
N ILE A 84 -13.74 -6.17 7.25
CA ILE A 84 -15.08 -5.80 6.75
C ILE A 84 -15.02 -5.02 5.41
N GLY A 85 -13.94 -5.21 4.65
CA GLY A 85 -13.76 -4.59 3.35
C GLY A 85 -13.45 -3.09 3.42
N THR A 86 -13.12 -2.49 2.28
CA THR A 86 -12.65 -1.10 2.22
C THR A 86 -13.73 -0.08 2.58
N SER A 87 -14.98 -0.36 2.18
CA SER A 87 -16.12 0.50 2.51
C SER A 87 -16.57 0.31 3.96
N GLY A 88 -16.63 -0.93 4.45
CA GLY A 88 -16.96 -1.21 5.85
C GLY A 88 -15.94 -0.60 6.82
N GLY A 89 -14.64 -0.69 6.50
CA GLY A 89 -13.58 -0.09 7.33
C GLY A 89 -13.69 1.44 7.43
N LEU A 90 -14.06 2.12 6.33
CA LEU A 90 -14.35 3.56 6.35
C LEU A 90 -15.64 3.88 7.12
N ALA A 91 -16.67 3.04 7.02
CA ALA A 91 -17.90 3.19 7.79
C ALA A 91 -17.65 3.13 9.31
N ARG A 92 -16.77 2.21 9.76
CA ARG A 92 -16.35 2.11 11.16
C ARG A 92 -15.59 3.36 11.63
N LEU A 93 -14.82 3.98 10.74
CA LEU A 93 -14.12 5.24 11.00
C LEU A 93 -15.02 6.49 10.94
N ARG A 94 -16.30 6.35 10.57
CA ARG A 94 -17.23 7.49 10.41
C ARG A 94 -17.26 8.46 11.60
N PRO A 95 -17.30 8.01 12.88
CA PRO A 95 -17.27 8.93 14.03
C PRO A 95 -15.95 9.70 14.15
N TRP A 96 -14.83 9.15 13.69
CA TRP A 96 -13.53 9.83 13.68
C TRP A 96 -13.39 10.78 12.49
N ILE A 97 -13.90 10.39 11.32
CA ILE A 97 -13.90 11.24 10.12
C ILE A 97 -14.71 12.52 10.37
N ASP A 98 -15.86 12.41 11.05
CA ASP A 98 -16.63 13.53 11.61
C ASP A 98 -16.84 14.72 10.67
N GLY A 99 -17.57 14.51 9.56
CA GLY A 99 -17.89 15.59 8.63
C GLY A 99 -16.77 15.94 7.64
N ARG A 100 -15.57 15.40 7.81
CA ARG A 100 -14.44 15.60 6.88
C ARG A 100 -14.57 14.69 5.65
N ALA A 101 -13.86 15.08 4.59
CA ALA A 101 -13.58 14.18 3.49
C ALA A 101 -12.41 13.25 3.83
N ALA A 102 -12.37 12.07 3.22
CA ALA A 102 -11.29 11.11 3.42
C ALA A 102 -10.45 10.94 2.15
N LEU A 103 -9.15 11.23 2.25
CA LEU A 103 -8.15 10.77 1.30
C LEU A 103 -7.74 9.34 1.69
N ALA A 104 -8.40 8.36 1.07
CA ALA A 104 -8.22 6.95 1.35
C ALA A 104 -7.16 6.34 0.43
N GLY A 105 -6.13 5.73 1.02
CA GLY A 105 -5.06 5.02 0.33
C GLY A 105 -5.00 3.54 0.72
N ASN A 106 -4.74 2.65 -0.24
CA ASN A 106 -4.45 1.26 0.08
C ASN A 106 -3.01 1.12 0.55
N ALA A 107 -2.78 0.42 1.67
CA ALA A 107 -1.43 0.23 2.20
C ALA A 107 -0.52 -0.51 1.23
N ASP A 108 -1.07 -1.38 0.39
CA ASP A 108 -0.33 -2.26 -0.51
C ASP A 108 -0.04 -1.68 -1.91
N ALA A 109 -0.41 -0.41 -2.13
CA ALA A 109 -0.13 0.31 -3.35
C ALA A 109 1.31 0.82 -3.35
N TYR A 110 2.16 0.22 -4.18
CA TYR A 110 3.49 0.75 -4.44
C TYR A 110 3.40 1.82 -5.52
N LEU A 111 3.64 3.07 -5.14
CA LEU A 111 3.72 4.22 -6.03
C LEU A 111 5.17 4.73 -6.02
N HIS A 112 5.66 5.16 -7.18
CA HIS A 112 6.95 5.83 -7.31
C HIS A 112 6.91 6.84 -8.45
N ASP A 113 7.07 8.12 -8.14
CA ASP A 113 7.22 9.18 -9.12
C ASP A 113 8.67 9.69 -9.06
N PRO A 114 9.48 9.56 -10.13
CA PRO A 114 10.85 10.03 -10.12
C PRO A 114 10.97 11.56 -10.17
N ALA A 115 9.88 12.26 -10.52
CA ALA A 115 9.85 13.72 -10.64
C ALA A 115 9.24 14.43 -9.42
N ARG A 116 8.53 13.69 -8.55
CA ARG A 116 7.80 14.27 -7.42
C ARG A 116 8.05 13.49 -6.14
N ASP A 117 8.36 14.22 -5.06
CA ASP A 117 8.45 13.64 -3.73
C ASP A 117 7.10 13.00 -3.29
N PRO A 118 7.13 11.99 -2.41
CA PRO A 118 5.91 11.42 -1.83
C PRO A 118 4.99 12.50 -1.25
N GLY A 119 3.70 12.43 -1.60
CA GLY A 119 2.70 13.43 -1.27
C GLY A 119 2.44 14.37 -2.43
N LYS A 120 3.48 14.97 -3.01
CA LYS A 120 3.33 15.79 -4.24
C LYS A 120 2.85 14.94 -5.42
N ASP A 121 3.20 13.66 -5.43
CA ASP A 121 2.77 12.68 -6.42
C ASP A 121 1.27 12.33 -6.37
N ILE A 122 0.58 12.68 -5.28
CA ILE A 122 -0.87 12.50 -5.12
C ILE A 122 -1.63 13.82 -4.84
N ALA A 123 -0.92 14.96 -4.79
CA ALA A 123 -1.49 16.28 -4.50
C ALA A 123 -2.58 16.71 -5.50
N ALA A 124 -2.50 16.24 -6.74
CA ALA A 124 -3.50 16.47 -7.78
C ALA A 124 -4.91 15.99 -7.39
N LEU A 125 -5.05 15.07 -6.42
CA LEU A 125 -6.36 14.73 -5.86
C LEU A 125 -7.01 15.90 -5.12
N LEU A 126 -6.22 16.79 -4.51
CA LEU A 126 -6.70 17.92 -3.70
C LEU A 126 -6.75 19.23 -4.49
N GLU A 127 -5.90 19.38 -5.50
CA GLU A 127 -5.76 20.62 -6.28
C GLU A 127 -7.07 21.02 -6.98
N GLY A 128 -7.59 22.21 -6.64
CA GLY A 128 -8.84 22.73 -7.22
C GLY A 128 -10.08 21.91 -6.90
N TRP A 129 -10.04 21.03 -5.88
CA TRP A 129 -11.20 20.23 -5.51
C TRP A 129 -12.31 21.07 -4.88
N SER A 130 -13.53 20.92 -5.39
CA SER A 130 -14.71 21.64 -4.91
C SER A 130 -15.17 21.21 -3.52
N GLY A 131 -14.83 19.97 -3.12
CA GLY A 131 -15.35 19.35 -1.91
C GLY A 131 -16.52 18.39 -2.15
N ASP A 132 -17.02 18.29 -3.39
CA ASP A 132 -18.24 17.53 -3.70
C ASP A 132 -18.00 16.26 -4.51
N THR A 133 -16.99 16.22 -5.38
CA THR A 133 -16.75 15.08 -6.28
C THR A 133 -15.88 14.01 -5.62
N VAL A 134 -16.09 12.75 -6.01
CA VAL A 134 -15.12 11.69 -5.71
C VAL A 134 -13.98 11.83 -6.70
N ARG A 135 -12.74 11.82 -6.22
CA ARG A 135 -11.56 11.82 -7.10
C ARG A 135 -10.79 10.52 -6.96
N MET A 136 -10.43 9.93 -8.09
CA MET A 136 -9.71 8.67 -8.13
C MET A 136 -8.36 8.88 -8.79
N LEU A 137 -7.28 8.46 -8.12
CA LEU A 137 -5.98 8.38 -8.76
C LEU A 137 -5.97 7.17 -9.68
N THR A 138 -5.51 7.34 -10.92
CA THR A 138 -5.71 6.35 -11.97
C THR A 138 -4.54 6.19 -12.92
N MET A 139 -4.47 5.01 -13.53
CA MET A 139 -3.59 4.69 -14.65
C MET A 139 -4.41 4.18 -15.83
N PRO A 140 -3.86 4.16 -17.05
CA PRO A 140 -4.46 3.43 -18.17
C PRO A 140 -4.68 1.95 -17.80
N CYS A 141 -5.83 1.41 -18.21
CA CYS A 141 -6.06 -0.03 -18.19
C CYS A 141 -5.07 -0.75 -19.10
N PHE A 142 -4.69 -1.98 -18.74
CA PHE A 142 -4.00 -2.87 -19.65
C PHE A 142 -4.97 -3.43 -20.71
N PRO A 143 -4.46 -3.87 -21.87
CA PRO A 143 -5.29 -4.57 -22.85
C PRO A 143 -6.00 -5.77 -22.21
N GLY A 144 -7.33 -5.79 -22.26
CA GLY A 144 -8.15 -6.88 -21.71
C GLY A 144 -8.61 -6.68 -20.26
N ASP A 145 -8.18 -5.63 -19.57
CA ASP A 145 -8.70 -5.31 -18.23
C ASP A 145 -10.21 -5.06 -18.29
N THR A 146 -10.93 -5.64 -17.33
CA THR A 146 -12.36 -5.41 -17.13
C THR A 146 -12.59 -4.71 -15.79
N GLY A 147 -13.66 -3.91 -15.69
CA GLY A 147 -14.02 -3.27 -14.43
C GLY A 147 -13.32 -1.93 -14.13
N GLY A 148 -12.59 -1.35 -15.09
CA GLY A 148 -12.09 0.03 -15.02
C GLY A 148 -13.19 1.10 -15.16
N PHE A 149 -12.77 2.36 -15.11
CA PHE A 149 -13.58 3.57 -15.23
C PHE A 149 -13.09 4.35 -16.45
N SER A 150 -13.90 4.42 -17.51
CA SER A 150 -13.55 5.10 -18.77
C SER A 150 -12.15 4.75 -19.32
N GLY A 151 -11.81 3.45 -19.34
CA GLY A 151 -10.51 2.95 -19.82
C GLY A 151 -9.34 3.16 -18.85
N ARG A 152 -9.62 3.55 -17.60
CA ARG A 152 -8.64 3.73 -16.53
C ARG A 152 -8.89 2.81 -15.35
N ARG A 153 -7.82 2.47 -14.63
CA ARG A 153 -7.86 1.64 -13.43
C ARG A 153 -7.37 2.43 -12.22
N PHE A 154 -7.86 2.06 -11.05
CA PHE A 154 -7.45 2.64 -9.77
C PHE A 154 -5.94 2.50 -9.52
N ALA A 155 -5.34 3.53 -8.93
CA ALA A 155 -3.93 3.61 -8.59
C ALA A 155 -3.76 4.02 -7.11
N GLY A 156 -4.24 3.19 -6.20
CA GLY A 156 -3.89 3.25 -4.77
C GLY A 156 -4.60 4.29 -3.91
N PHE A 157 -4.94 5.48 -4.42
CA PHE A 157 -5.57 6.55 -3.65
C PHE A 157 -6.87 7.11 -4.27
N SER A 158 -7.85 7.42 -3.43
CA SER A 158 -9.05 8.18 -3.81
C SER A 158 -9.44 9.19 -2.73
N LEU A 159 -10.00 10.32 -3.14
CA LEU A 159 -10.57 11.33 -2.26
C LEU A 159 -12.09 11.20 -2.28
N ILE A 160 -12.68 11.04 -1.09
CA ILE A 160 -14.09 10.74 -0.92
C ILE A 160 -14.72 11.82 -0.02
N PRO A 161 -15.69 12.60 -0.52
CA PRO A 161 -16.37 13.59 0.30
C PRO A 161 -17.30 12.97 1.34
N TRP A 162 -17.54 13.71 2.43
CA TRP A 162 -18.36 13.27 3.55
C TRP A 162 -19.75 12.77 3.16
N ARG A 163 -20.36 13.36 2.12
CA ARG A 163 -21.69 12.97 1.65
C ARG A 163 -21.78 11.51 1.19
N TYR A 164 -20.67 10.90 0.76
CA TYR A 164 -20.60 9.47 0.46
C TYR A 164 -20.23 8.64 1.68
N LEU A 165 -19.39 9.18 2.58
CA LEU A 165 -18.88 8.46 3.76
C LEU A 165 -19.94 8.27 4.84
N LYS A 166 -20.80 9.27 5.06
CA LYS A 166 -21.78 9.28 6.16
C LYS A 166 -22.79 8.12 6.06
N ASP A 167 -23.13 7.72 4.83
CA ASP A 167 -24.15 6.72 4.53
C ASP A 167 -23.58 5.31 4.33
N LEU A 168 -22.26 5.12 4.50
CA LEU A 168 -21.65 3.79 4.41
C LEU A 168 -22.14 2.89 5.55
N ALA A 169 -22.44 1.63 5.21
CA ALA A 169 -22.77 0.60 6.17
C ALA A 169 -21.51 -0.08 6.70
N GLU A 170 -21.45 -0.32 8.01
CA GLU A 170 -20.37 -1.09 8.66
C GLU A 170 -20.61 -2.59 8.45
N VAL A 171 -20.48 -3.02 7.20
CA VAL A 171 -20.62 -4.42 6.75
C VAL A 171 -19.55 -4.72 5.71
N ASN A 172 -19.30 -6.01 5.48
CA ASN A 172 -18.35 -6.45 4.46
C ASN A 172 -18.74 -5.91 3.07
N SER A 173 -18.00 -4.89 2.62
CA SER A 173 -18.31 -4.15 1.40
C SER A 173 -17.08 -3.43 0.82
N ASP A 174 -17.13 -3.11 -0.46
CA ASP A 174 -16.03 -2.49 -1.20
C ASP A 174 -16.39 -1.10 -1.76
N LEU A 175 -15.39 -0.23 -1.83
CA LEU A 175 -15.51 1.13 -2.35
C LEU A 175 -15.92 1.21 -3.82
N VAL A 176 -15.64 0.19 -4.63
CA VAL A 176 -16.03 0.18 -6.06
C VAL A 176 -17.55 0.24 -6.15
N ARG A 177 -18.25 -0.61 -5.40
CA ARG A 177 -19.72 -0.71 -5.44
C ARG A 177 -20.42 0.35 -4.63
N THR A 178 -19.87 0.75 -3.49
CA THR A 178 -20.57 1.65 -2.55
C THR A 178 -20.30 3.13 -2.79
N VAL A 179 -19.18 3.47 -3.45
CA VAL A 179 -18.79 4.88 -3.66
C VAL A 179 -18.49 5.16 -5.13
N TRP A 180 -17.54 4.46 -5.75
CA TRP A 180 -17.00 4.86 -7.04
C TRP A 180 -17.99 4.67 -8.20
N ARG A 181 -18.69 3.53 -8.27
CA ARG A 181 -19.73 3.30 -9.30
C ARG A 181 -20.96 4.20 -9.11
N PRO A 182 -21.48 4.42 -7.89
CA PRO A 182 -22.51 5.44 -7.66
C PRO A 182 -22.06 6.84 -8.08
N ALA A 183 -20.84 7.26 -7.75
CA ALA A 183 -20.31 8.56 -8.16
C ALA A 183 -20.15 8.66 -9.69
N GLU A 184 -19.67 7.61 -10.35
CA GLU A 184 -19.60 7.55 -11.82
C GLU A 184 -20.99 7.70 -12.46
N ALA A 185 -21.98 6.97 -11.96
CA ALA A 185 -23.36 7.03 -12.46
C ALA A 185 -24.01 8.40 -12.25
N ALA A 186 -23.63 9.10 -11.18
CA ALA A 186 -24.09 10.46 -10.88
C ALA A 186 -23.33 11.55 -11.67
N GLY A 187 -22.25 11.21 -12.39
CA GLY A 187 -21.37 12.19 -13.03
C GLY A 187 -20.41 12.91 -12.05
N ASP A 188 -20.26 12.38 -10.84
CA ASP A 188 -19.51 12.95 -9.73
C ASP A 188 -18.11 12.36 -9.54
N LEU A 189 -17.68 11.46 -10.45
CA LEU A 189 -16.36 10.81 -10.40
C LEU A 189 -15.38 11.52 -11.33
N GLU A 190 -14.32 12.09 -10.75
CA GLU A 190 -13.18 12.63 -11.49
C GLU A 190 -12.00 11.66 -11.47
N LEU A 191 -11.41 11.40 -12.64
CA LEU A 191 -10.26 10.51 -12.80
C LEU A 191 -8.98 11.31 -12.94
N ILE A 192 -8.16 11.31 -11.90
CA ILE A 192 -6.87 12.00 -11.83
C ILE A 192 -5.79 11.06 -12.34
N ALA A 193 -5.03 11.46 -13.35
CA ALA A 193 -3.98 10.63 -13.92
C ALA A 193 -2.76 10.60 -12.99
N TYR A 194 -2.23 9.40 -12.75
CA TYR A 194 -0.94 9.20 -12.12
C TYR A 194 0.12 8.99 -13.20
N GLU A 195 1.17 9.81 -13.16
CA GLU A 195 2.24 9.80 -14.16
C GLU A 195 3.46 8.97 -13.72
N GLY A 196 3.49 8.54 -12.45
CA GLY A 196 4.54 7.68 -11.92
C GLY A 196 4.32 6.19 -12.21
N HIS A 197 5.20 5.38 -11.64
CA HIS A 197 5.10 3.93 -11.65
C HIS A 197 4.22 3.43 -10.51
N TYR A 198 3.29 2.53 -10.81
CA TYR A 198 2.41 1.91 -9.82
C TYR A 198 2.33 0.39 -9.97
N LEU A 199 2.35 -0.31 -8.84
CA LEU A 199 2.04 -1.73 -8.73
C LEU A 199 1.11 -1.98 -7.53
N ASP A 200 0.06 -2.80 -7.73
CA ASP A 200 -0.59 -3.51 -6.62
C ASP A 200 0.31 -4.68 -6.25
N THR A 201 0.89 -4.66 -5.05
CA THR A 201 1.81 -5.72 -4.58
C THR A 201 1.06 -7.00 -4.15
N GLY A 202 -0.01 -7.34 -4.86
CA GLY A 202 -0.98 -8.41 -4.57
C GLY A 202 -0.43 -9.81 -4.61
N THR A 203 0.53 -10.07 -5.48
CA THR A 203 1.15 -11.40 -5.67
C THR A 203 2.64 -11.36 -5.36
N ALA A 204 3.25 -12.54 -5.18
CA ALA A 204 4.68 -12.64 -4.95
C ALA A 204 5.50 -12.08 -6.13
N ALA A 205 5.00 -12.26 -7.37
CA ALA A 205 5.62 -11.70 -8.56
C ALA A 205 5.56 -10.16 -8.57
N ASP A 206 4.41 -9.58 -8.25
CA ASP A 206 4.25 -8.12 -8.17
C ASP A 206 5.09 -7.51 -7.04
N TYR A 207 5.16 -8.20 -5.90
CA TYR A 207 5.98 -7.79 -4.77
C TYR A 207 7.48 -7.85 -5.08
N LEU A 208 7.95 -8.88 -5.80
CA LEU A 208 9.31 -8.93 -6.33
C LEU A 208 9.53 -7.78 -7.30
N ALA A 209 8.63 -7.59 -8.28
CA ALA A 209 8.74 -6.53 -9.28
C ALA A 209 8.83 -5.13 -8.64
N ALA A 210 8.03 -4.86 -7.62
CA ALA A 210 8.08 -3.59 -6.87
C ALA A 210 9.44 -3.38 -6.18
N ASN A 211 10.00 -4.43 -5.58
CA ASN A 211 11.31 -4.37 -4.95
C ASN A 211 12.45 -4.17 -5.98
N LEU A 212 12.40 -4.88 -7.10
CA LEU A 212 13.39 -4.71 -8.17
C LEU A 212 13.31 -3.30 -8.79
N HIS A 213 12.09 -2.76 -8.94
CA HIS A 213 11.91 -1.38 -9.34
C HIS A 213 12.52 -0.42 -8.30
N ALA A 214 12.28 -0.64 -7.00
CA ALA A 214 12.84 0.19 -5.93
C ALA A 214 14.38 0.15 -5.91
N ALA A 215 14.99 -0.96 -6.35
CA ALA A 215 16.44 -1.10 -6.46
C ALA A 215 17.04 -0.42 -7.71
N ALA A 216 16.20 0.09 -8.63
CA ALA A 216 16.60 0.84 -9.83
C ALA A 216 17.68 0.15 -10.68
N GLY A 217 17.60 -1.18 -10.82
CA GLY A 217 18.56 -2.00 -11.57
C GLY A 217 19.85 -2.34 -10.83
N GLY A 218 20.04 -1.83 -9.60
CA GLY A 218 21.13 -2.17 -8.70
C GLY A 218 20.73 -3.15 -7.59
N THR A 219 21.62 -3.37 -6.63
CA THR A 219 21.30 -4.12 -5.39
C THR A 219 21.11 -3.14 -4.24
N LEU A 220 19.87 -3.01 -3.75
CA LEU A 220 19.59 -2.20 -2.57
C LEU A 220 19.94 -3.00 -1.32
N THR A 221 20.95 -2.55 -0.58
CA THR A 221 21.46 -3.25 0.60
C THR A 221 21.24 -2.39 1.83
N ASP A 222 20.48 -2.90 2.80
CA ASP A 222 20.35 -2.26 4.11
C ASP A 222 21.72 -2.17 4.80
N ALA A 223 21.95 -1.10 5.55
CA ALA A 223 23.22 -0.87 6.23
C ALA A 223 23.60 -1.99 7.24
N ALA A 224 22.61 -2.71 7.79
CA ALA A 224 22.84 -3.83 8.70
C ALA A 224 23.01 -5.19 7.99
N ALA A 225 22.88 -5.25 6.66
CA ALA A 225 23.07 -6.48 5.91
C ALA A 225 24.57 -6.81 5.74
N HIS A 226 24.91 -8.08 5.75
CA HIS A 226 26.26 -8.60 5.63
C HIS A 226 26.38 -9.45 4.35
N VAL A 227 27.20 -8.99 3.40
CA VAL A 227 27.37 -9.64 2.10
C VAL A 227 28.84 -9.99 1.88
N THR A 228 29.13 -11.28 1.85
CA THR A 228 30.46 -11.84 1.51
C THR A 228 30.43 -12.63 0.19
N GLY A 229 29.24 -13.03 -0.27
CA GLY A 229 29.00 -13.65 -1.56
C GLY A 229 28.68 -12.65 -2.67
N ASN A 230 27.80 -13.01 -3.59
CA ASN A 230 27.41 -12.19 -4.75
C ASN A 230 25.93 -11.80 -4.71
N ALA A 231 25.61 -10.53 -4.93
CA ALA A 231 24.23 -10.03 -4.96
C ALA A 231 24.00 -9.10 -6.15
N VAL A 232 23.13 -9.52 -7.07
CA VAL A 232 22.84 -8.80 -8.32
C VAL A 232 21.37 -8.45 -8.39
N ASN A 233 21.06 -7.18 -8.66
CA ASN A 233 19.71 -6.68 -8.87
C ASN A 233 18.73 -7.17 -7.77
N SER A 234 19.08 -7.03 -6.50
CA SER A 234 18.34 -7.63 -5.38
C SER A 234 18.09 -6.61 -4.27
N VAL A 235 17.10 -6.87 -3.41
CA VAL A 235 16.85 -6.07 -2.20
C VAL A 235 17.21 -6.91 -0.98
N LEU A 236 18.16 -6.41 -0.18
CA LEU A 236 18.67 -7.09 1.01
C LEU A 236 18.25 -6.28 2.24
N GLY A 237 17.35 -6.85 3.05
CA GLY A 237 16.83 -6.23 4.26
C GLY A 237 17.81 -6.24 5.43
N ALA A 238 17.46 -5.49 6.49
CA ALA A 238 18.27 -5.34 7.69
C ALA A 238 18.70 -6.70 8.28
N GLY A 239 20.00 -6.86 8.56
CA GLY A 239 20.55 -8.08 9.13
C GLY A 239 20.55 -9.29 8.20
N ALA A 240 20.23 -9.14 6.90
CA ALA A 240 20.36 -10.23 5.95
C ALA A 240 21.82 -10.68 5.83
N LEU A 241 22.06 -11.99 5.72
CA LEU A 241 23.38 -12.58 5.57
C LEU A 241 23.48 -13.30 4.21
N VAL A 242 24.36 -12.81 3.33
CA VAL A 242 24.55 -13.35 1.97
C VAL A 242 25.98 -13.83 1.80
N GLU A 243 26.17 -15.13 1.96
CA GLU A 243 27.43 -15.84 1.71
C GLU A 243 27.42 -16.57 0.36
N GLY A 244 26.23 -16.82 -0.20
CA GLY A 244 26.01 -17.45 -1.51
C GLY A 244 25.82 -16.46 -2.66
N THR A 245 25.01 -16.83 -3.65
CA THR A 245 24.66 -15.98 -4.80
C THR A 245 23.17 -15.68 -4.83
N VAL A 246 22.80 -14.40 -4.96
CA VAL A 246 21.41 -13.97 -5.17
C VAL A 246 21.30 -13.09 -6.42
N THR A 247 20.31 -13.39 -7.26
CA THR A 247 19.99 -12.61 -8.47
C THR A 247 18.50 -12.32 -8.50
N ARG A 248 18.08 -11.05 -8.63
CA ARG A 248 16.66 -10.69 -8.67
C ARG A 248 15.88 -11.24 -7.47
N CYS A 249 16.42 -11.05 -6.28
CA CYS A 249 15.85 -11.59 -5.05
C CYS A 249 15.43 -10.48 -4.07
N VAL A 250 14.49 -10.82 -3.18
CA VAL A 250 14.18 -10.04 -1.97
C VAL A 250 14.52 -10.88 -0.76
N LEU A 251 15.51 -10.44 0.01
CA LEU A 251 15.83 -11.04 1.30
C LEU A 251 15.21 -10.16 2.38
N LEU A 252 14.20 -10.66 3.08
CA LEU A 252 13.57 -9.94 4.19
C LEU A 252 14.54 -9.78 5.36
N PRO A 253 14.26 -8.88 6.32
CA PRO A 253 15.14 -8.70 7.48
C PRO A 253 15.49 -10.01 8.17
N GLY A 254 16.78 -10.24 8.41
CA GLY A 254 17.33 -11.46 9.02
C GLY A 254 17.40 -12.70 8.12
N ALA A 255 17.03 -12.61 6.83
CA ALA A 255 17.16 -13.71 5.88
C ALA A 255 18.62 -14.12 5.64
N ARG A 256 18.85 -15.43 5.46
CA ARG A 256 20.19 -15.97 5.16
C ARG A 256 20.23 -16.74 3.85
N VAL A 257 21.33 -16.57 3.12
CA VAL A 257 21.73 -17.36 1.94
C VAL A 257 23.15 -17.87 2.18
N ALA A 258 23.29 -19.18 2.36
CA ALA A 258 24.54 -19.79 2.79
C ALA A 258 25.59 -19.88 1.66
N ALA A 259 26.86 -20.08 2.01
CA ALA A 259 27.92 -20.33 1.04
C ALA A 259 27.56 -21.53 0.14
N GLY A 260 27.69 -21.36 -1.17
CA GLY A 260 27.33 -22.38 -2.17
C GLY A 260 25.84 -22.45 -2.53
N GLU A 261 24.97 -21.69 -1.85
CA GLU A 261 23.56 -21.55 -2.22
C GLU A 261 23.37 -20.50 -3.32
N THR A 262 22.48 -20.78 -4.29
CA THR A 262 22.11 -19.84 -5.35
C THR A 262 20.60 -19.64 -5.39
N LEU A 263 20.16 -18.39 -5.30
CA LEU A 263 18.76 -17.98 -5.47
C LEU A 263 18.60 -17.04 -6.67
N THR A 264 17.56 -17.29 -7.46
CA THR A 264 17.17 -16.48 -8.60
C THR A 264 15.66 -16.28 -8.59
N ASP A 265 15.19 -15.05 -8.83
CA ASP A 265 13.76 -14.69 -8.87
C ASP A 265 12.98 -15.24 -7.65
N ALA A 266 13.45 -14.86 -6.46
CA ALA A 266 12.94 -15.43 -5.21
C ALA A 266 12.83 -14.42 -4.06
N ILE A 267 11.93 -14.73 -3.13
CA ILE A 267 11.78 -14.04 -1.84
C ILE A 267 12.20 -15.00 -0.74
N ARG A 268 13.12 -14.59 0.14
CA ARG A 268 13.57 -15.37 1.30
C ARG A 268 13.21 -14.65 2.59
N THR A 269 12.64 -15.39 3.53
CA THR A 269 12.32 -14.90 4.87
C THR A 269 13.41 -15.28 5.89
N ALA A 270 13.37 -14.68 7.09
CA ALA A 270 14.26 -15.02 8.20
C ALA A 270 14.18 -16.49 8.64
N SER A 271 13.02 -17.16 8.47
CA SER A 271 12.85 -18.57 8.85
C SER A 271 13.46 -19.55 7.85
N GLY A 272 14.01 -19.06 6.73
CA GLY A 272 14.53 -19.89 5.64
C GLY A 272 13.50 -20.24 4.56
N LEU A 273 12.21 -19.91 4.76
CA LEU A 273 11.18 -20.07 3.74
C LEU A 273 11.55 -19.28 2.48
N THR A 274 11.49 -19.96 1.32
CA THR A 274 11.77 -19.40 -0.01
C THR A 274 10.56 -19.51 -0.90
N ILE A 275 10.15 -18.39 -1.48
CA ILE A 275 9.10 -18.32 -2.49
C ILE A 275 9.79 -18.04 -3.82
N LYS A 276 9.73 -18.98 -4.76
CA LYS A 276 10.24 -18.81 -6.13
C LYS A 276 9.13 -18.25 -7.01
N ILE A 277 9.50 -17.36 -7.93
CA ILE A 277 8.59 -16.70 -8.87
C ILE A 277 8.65 -17.35 -10.25
#